data_AF-A0A958A9J7-F1
#
_entry.id   AF-A0A958A9J7-F1
#
_cell.length_a   1.000
_cell.length_b   1.000
_cell.length_c   1.000
_cell.angle_alpha   90.00
_cell.angle_beta   90.00
_cell.angle_gamma   90.00
#
_symmetry.space_group_name_H-M   'P 1'
#
loop_
_entity.id
_entity.type
_entity.pdbx_description
1 polymer ?
#
loop_
_entity_poly.entity_id
_entity_poly.type
_entity_poly.pdbx_seq_one_letter_code
_entity_poly.pdbx_strand_id
1 'polypeptide(L)' 'MWVEINEYSINVNKINALSAYSKYGDYQHNRDKLCYYIYVLLDGGRLDIEFETEEQCKTEIGRIKAEVSKALG' A
#
# COMPACT_ATOMS: atom_id res chain seq x y z
N MET A 1 -4.92 -6.78 14.25
CA MET A 1 -4.42 -5.42 14.55
C MET A 1 -4.78 -4.51 13.37
N TRP A 2 -5.03 -3.22 13.58
CA TRP A 2 -5.45 -2.28 12.51
C TRP A 2 -4.38 -1.22 12.26
N VAL A 3 -4.13 -0.90 10.99
CA VAL A 3 -3.26 0.20 10.57
C VAL A 3 -4.03 1.18 9.69
N GLU A 4 -3.86 2.47 9.95
CA GLU A 4 -4.39 3.55 9.11
C GLU A 4 -3.34 3.93 8.06
N ILE A 5 -3.76 4.07 6.80
CA ILE A 5 -2.93 4.49 5.65
C ILE A 5 -3.79 5.39 4.76
N ASN A 6 -3.43 6.67 4.65
CA ASN A 6 -4.27 7.69 3.99
C ASN A 6 -5.73 7.64 4.51
N GLU A 7 -6.69 7.29 3.67
CA GLU A 7 -8.12 7.16 3.99
C GLU A 7 -8.54 5.72 4.35
N TYR A 8 -7.61 4.77 4.35
CA TYR A 8 -7.88 3.35 4.53
C TYR A 8 -7.51 2.86 5.93
N SER A 9 -8.41 2.10 6.54
CA SER A 9 -8.13 1.31 7.74
C SER A 9 -8.01 -0.17 7.36
N ILE A 10 -6.83 -0.78 7.58
CA ILE A 10 -6.51 -2.13 7.13
C ILE A 10 -6.22 -3.03 8.31
N ASN A 11 -6.89 -4.19 8.36
CA ASN A 11 -6.59 -5.23 9.32
C ASN A 11 -5.37 -6.05 8.85
N VAL A 12 -4.22 -5.87 9.52
CA VAL A 12 -2.96 -6.52 9.11
C VAL A 12 -3.01 -8.05 9.19
N ASN A 13 -3.90 -8.60 10.02
CA ASN A 13 -4.07 -10.05 10.16
C ASN A 13 -4.73 -10.69 8.93
N LYS A 14 -5.29 -9.88 8.03
CA LYS A 14 -5.94 -10.32 6.79
C LYS A 14 -5.09 -10.04 5.53
N ILE A 15 -3.85 -9.56 5.71
CA ILE A 15 -2.95 -9.27 4.59
C ILE A 15 -2.28 -10.56 4.15
N ASN A 16 -2.60 -10.99 2.93
CA ASN A 16 -2.01 -12.16 2.29
C ASN A 16 -0.70 -11.82 1.56
N ALA A 17 -0.62 -10.63 0.96
CA ALA A 17 0.57 -10.14 0.29
C ALA A 17 0.59 -8.60 0.25
N LEU A 18 1.79 -8.02 0.13
CA LEU A 18 2.01 -6.58 0.15
C LEU A 18 3.27 -6.23 -0.66
N SER A 19 3.17 -5.32 -1.64
CA SER A 19 4.34 -4.77 -2.34
C SER A 19 4.14 -3.32 -2.76
N ALA A 20 5.25 -2.60 -2.85
CA ALA A 20 5.32 -1.30 -3.48
C ALA A 20 5.53 -1.50 -4.99
N TYR A 21 4.92 -0.64 -5.79
CA TYR A 21 5.16 -0.54 -7.22
C TYR A 21 4.93 0.88 -7.70
N SER A 22 5.38 1.18 -8.92
CA SER A 22 5.09 2.45 -9.58
C SER A 22 4.52 2.18 -10.98
N LYS A 23 3.67 3.09 -11.45
CA LYS A 23 3.18 3.11 -12.83
C LYS A 23 3.05 4.54 -13.30
N TYR A 24 3.24 4.76 -14.60
CA TYR A 24 2.78 6.00 -15.21
C TYR A 24 1.25 6.09 -15.12
N GLY A 25 0.74 7.30 -14.90
CA GLY A 25 -0.68 7.57 -14.71
C GLY A 25 -1.57 6.96 -15.81
N ASP A 26 -2.75 6.48 -15.41
CA ASP A 26 -3.79 6.02 -16.35
C ASP A 26 -4.69 7.20 -16.81
N TYR A 27 -5.79 6.95 -17.51
CA TYR A 27 -6.67 8.02 -18.03
C TYR A 27 -7.19 9.01 -16.97
N GLN A 28 -7.24 8.62 -15.69
CA GLN A 28 -7.68 9.50 -14.59
C GLN A 28 -6.54 10.33 -14.01
N HIS A 29 -5.29 9.94 -14.27
CA HIS A 29 -4.09 10.62 -13.79
C HIS A 29 -3.30 11.19 -14.98
N ASN A 30 -2.42 12.17 -14.75
CA ASN A 30 -1.59 12.66 -15.84
C ASN A 30 -0.70 11.52 -16.36
N ARG A 31 -0.85 11.13 -17.64
CA ARG A 31 -0.08 10.04 -18.26
C ARG A 31 1.44 10.24 -18.17
N ASP A 32 1.88 11.49 -18.07
CA ASP A 32 3.29 11.85 -17.97
C ASP A 32 3.80 11.89 -16.52
N LYS A 33 2.92 11.65 -15.54
CA LYS A 33 3.26 11.60 -14.12
C LYS A 33 3.48 10.15 -13.68
N LEU A 34 4.64 9.89 -13.05
CA LEU A 34 4.90 8.64 -12.34
C LEU A 34 4.18 8.68 -10.98
N CYS A 35 3.32 7.69 -10.73
CA CYS A 35 2.61 7.52 -9.47
C CYS A 35 3.15 6.30 -8.71
N TYR A 36 3.12 6.36 -7.39
CA TYR A 36 3.65 5.33 -6.50
C TYR A 36 2.51 4.69 -5.72
N TYR A 37 2.54 3.37 -5.58
CA TYR A 37 1.45 2.62 -4.99
C TYR A 37 1.95 1.53 -4.06
N ILE A 38 1.16 1.26 -3.03
CA ILE A 38 1.23 0.01 -2.27
C ILE A 38 0.04 -0.84 -2.68
N TYR A 39 0.30 -2.03 -3.24
CA TYR A 39 -0.74 -3.05 -3.37
C TYR A 39 -0.84 -3.82 -2.05
N VAL A 40 -2.06 -4.01 -1.56
CA VAL A 40 -2.41 -4.85 -0.42
C VAL A 40 -3.37 -5.94 -0.91
N LEU A 41 -2.96 -7.19 -0.82
CA LEU A 41 -3.84 -8.34 -1.10
C LEU A 41 -4.49 -8.80 0.19
N LEU A 42 -5.82 -8.73 0.23
CA LEU A 42 -6.68 -9.19 1.32
C LEU A 42 -7.54 -10.36 0.84
N ASP A 43 -8.18 -11.08 1.76
CA ASP A 43 -9.10 -12.19 1.42
C ASP A 43 -10.25 -11.76 0.50
N GLY A 44 -10.67 -10.50 0.60
CA GLY A 44 -11.79 -9.92 -0.17
C GLY A 44 -11.38 -9.24 -1.46
N GLY A 45 -10.08 -9.17 -1.79
CA GLY A 45 -9.59 -8.52 -3.01
C GLY A 45 -8.30 -7.73 -2.83
N ARG A 46 -8.01 -6.91 -3.83
CA ARG A 46 -6.83 -6.06 -3.90
C ARG A 46 -7.20 -4.61 -3.64
N LEU A 47 -6.40 -3.96 -2.81
CA LEU A 47 -6.43 -2.52 -2.60
C LEU A 47 -5.10 -1.92 -3.10
N ASP A 48 -5.17 -0.87 -3.91
CA ASP A 48 -4.00 -0.10 -4.34
C ASP A 48 -4.08 1.30 -3.74
N ILE A 49 -3.08 1.66 -2.94
CA ILE A 49 -3.03 2.92 -2.20
C ILE A 49 -1.98 3.82 -2.83
N GLU A 50 -2.40 4.99 -3.31
CA GLU A 50 -1.52 5.96 -3.97
C GLU A 50 -0.73 6.82 -2.98
N PHE A 51 0.50 7.15 -3.35
CA PHE A 51 1.40 8.06 -2.65
C PHE A 51 1.96 9.09 -3.63
N GLU A 52 2.16 10.32 -3.14
CA GLU A 52 2.69 11.41 -3.97
C GLU A 52 4.15 11.18 -4.33
N THR A 53 4.93 10.53 -3.45
CA THR A 53 6.36 10.30 -3.64
C THR A 53 6.77 8.85 -3.38
N GLU A 54 7.89 8.45 -4.00
CA GLU A 54 8.51 7.14 -3.79
C GLU A 54 8.91 6.92 -2.32
N GLU A 55 9.42 7.97 -1.68
CA GLU A 55 9.88 7.94 -0.30
C GLU A 55 8.72 7.71 0.68
N GLN A 56 7.58 8.38 0.49
CA GLN A 56 6.37 8.12 1.27
C GLN A 56 5.93 6.66 1.10
N CYS A 57 5.88 6.17 -0.15
CA CYS A 57 5.49 4.79 -0.44
C CYS A 57 6.43 3.76 0.25
N LYS A 58 7.75 4.00 0.19
CA LYS A 58 8.78 3.14 0.81
C LYS A 58 8.73 3.16 2.33
N THR A 59 8.54 4.34 2.91
CA THR A 59 8.40 4.52 4.36
C THR A 59 7.18 3.75 4.85
N GLU A 60 6.06 3.91 4.16
CA GLU A 60 4.79 3.36 4.60
C GLU A 60 4.71 1.85 4.44
N ILE A 61 5.21 1.29 3.33
CA ILE A 61 5.29 -0.17 3.20
C ILE A 61 6.22 -0.78 4.25
N GLY A 62 7.32 -0.11 4.61
CA GLY A 62 8.21 -0.54 5.68
C GLY A 62 7.50 -0.63 7.03
N ARG A 63 6.71 0.40 7.36
CA ARG A 63 5.87 0.45 8.56
C ARG A 63 4.85 -0.69 8.58
N ILE A 64 4.11 -0.91 7.50
CA ILE A 64 3.09 -1.97 7.43
C ILE A 64 3.73 -3.36 7.56
N LYS A 65 4.88 -3.60 6.90
CA LYS A 65 5.62 -4.87 7.03
C LYS A 65 6.04 -5.13 8.47
N ALA A 66 6.44 -4.11 9.21
CA ALA A 66 6.78 -4.25 10.62
C ALA A 66 5.55 -4.67 11.46
N GLU A 67 4.39 -4.08 11.20
CA GLU A 67 3.14 -4.43 11.90
C GLU A 67 2.63 -5.83 11.54
N VAL A 68 2.75 -6.25 10.28
CA VAL A 68 2.44 -7.64 9.86
C VAL A 68 3.34 -8.64 10.58
N SER A 69 4.66 -8.38 10.62
CA SER A 69 5.61 -9.25 11.33
C SER A 69 5.30 -9.35 12.83
N LYS A 70 4.87 -8.27 13.48
CA LYS A 70 4.43 -8.27 14.89
C LYS A 70 3.13 -9.05 15.12
N ALA A 71 2.25 -9.11 14.13
CA ALA A 71 0.96 -9.79 14.26
C ALA A 71 1.05 -11.31 14.04
N LEU A 72 2.10 -11.78 13.36
CA LEU A 72 2.33 -13.19 13.03
C LEU A 72 3.37 -13.88 13.95
N GLY A 73 4.15 -13.11 14.71
CA GLY A 73 5.10 -13.61 15.73
C GLY A 73 4.49 -13.60 17.12
#